data_AF-A0A2R2MKJ0-F1
#
_entry.id   AF-A0A2R2MKJ0-F1
#
_cell.length_a   1.000
_cell.length_b   1.000
_cell.length_c   1.000
_cell.angle_alpha   90.00
_cell.angle_beta   90.00
_cell.angle_gamma   90.00
#
_symmetry.space_group_name_H-M   'P 1'
#
loop_
_entity.id
_entity.type
_entity.pdbx_description
1 polymer ?
#
loop_
_entity_poly.entity_id
_entity_poly.type
_entity_poly.pdbx_seq_one_letter_code
_entity_poly.pdbx_strand_id
1 'polypeptide(L)'
;MSDLEARREARRRARAEREGGGGEDSEEEPTQEEEPEEEAPAAAADDDEAEMEAMRLREEREAAAREAKERMRREEEEEEARLEELRQKKEEERKRRQREEEEREREEIERRERAAAEKKAREEEERRKKEEEERIKREEEERRKNRRKGLGGLSPEKKQKLKKLIMQRAAEELRQEAMRKKEEKENFIKNKVEPLHVDGVNNKQDLERIVRKLYQQYARLHEEKYDVELKIRKQDFEINELTIKVNDIKGKFIKPVLKKVSKTDAKLARFDRNKGGKESFRNQLKSTGQSKYALKEEEEAAKNPDWREGLQKHQEAES
;
A
#
# COMPACT_ATOMS: atom_id res chain seq x y z
N MET A 1 26.72 -23.74 -13.60
CA MET A 1 28.12 -23.32 -13.85
C MET A 1 28.81 -24.29 -14.82
N SER A 2 28.31 -24.43 -16.05
CA SER A 2 28.85 -25.35 -17.06
C SER A 2 29.06 -24.71 -18.43
N ASP A 3 28.63 -23.45 -18.61
CA ASP A 3 28.58 -22.80 -19.92
C ASP A 3 29.82 -21.93 -20.24
N LEU A 4 30.58 -21.56 -19.21
CA LEU A 4 31.86 -20.83 -19.35
C LEU A 4 33.04 -21.75 -19.68
N GLU A 5 32.95 -23.02 -19.28
CA GLU A 5 33.99 -24.03 -19.51
C GLU A 5 33.87 -24.61 -20.93
N ALA A 6 32.64 -24.87 -21.40
CA ALA A 6 32.34 -25.24 -22.79
C ALA A 6 32.82 -24.18 -23.81
N ARG A 7 32.67 -22.89 -23.47
CA ARG A 7 33.15 -21.76 -24.30
C ARG A 7 34.68 -21.65 -24.34
N ARG A 8 35.38 -22.07 -23.29
CA ARG A 8 36.85 -22.10 -23.24
C ARG A 8 37.43 -23.30 -24.00
N GLU A 9 36.75 -24.44 -23.98
CA GLU A 9 37.15 -25.66 -24.68
C GLU A 9 36.97 -25.53 -26.20
N ALA A 10 35.87 -24.90 -26.66
CA ALA A 10 35.64 -24.60 -28.08
C ALA A 10 36.72 -23.66 -28.67
N ARG A 11 37.23 -22.70 -27.88
CA ARG A 11 38.33 -21.80 -28.30
C ARG A 11 39.70 -22.49 -28.35
N ARG A 12 39.94 -23.54 -27.56
CA ARG A 12 41.16 -24.37 -27.68
C ARG A 12 41.12 -25.24 -28.93
N ARG A 13 39.97 -25.80 -29.28
CA ARG A 13 39.79 -26.67 -30.45
C ARG A 13 40.00 -25.92 -31.78
N ALA A 14 39.48 -24.68 -31.88
CA ALA A 14 39.66 -23.83 -33.06
C ALA A 14 41.10 -23.29 -33.25
N ARG A 15 41.95 -23.36 -32.22
CA ARG A 15 43.38 -22.98 -32.33
C ARG A 15 44.25 -24.17 -32.77
N ALA A 16 43.83 -25.40 -32.47
CA ALA A 16 44.53 -26.62 -32.85
C ALA A 16 44.34 -27.02 -34.32
N GLU A 17 43.30 -26.51 -34.99
CA GLU A 17 43.06 -26.76 -36.44
C GLU A 17 43.81 -25.79 -37.37
N ARG A 18 44.57 -24.82 -36.83
CA ARG A 18 45.34 -23.84 -37.63
C ARG A 18 46.86 -24.06 -37.58
N GLU A 19 47.36 -25.02 -36.82
CA GLU A 19 48.79 -25.35 -36.74
C GLU A 19 48.96 -26.87 -36.66
N GLY A 20 49.23 -27.51 -37.79
CA GLY A 20 49.58 -28.94 -37.83
C GLY A 20 49.40 -29.56 -39.20
N GLY A 21 50.46 -29.56 -40.02
CA GLY A 21 50.54 -30.35 -41.24
C GLY A 21 51.42 -29.77 -42.33
N GLY A 22 52.74 -29.71 -42.11
CA GLY A 22 53.70 -29.99 -43.18
C GLY A 22 53.86 -31.52 -43.30
N GLY A 23 54.32 -32.11 -44.38
CA GLY A 23 54.91 -31.63 -45.63
C GLY A 23 55.08 -32.85 -46.56
N GLU A 24 56.06 -32.74 -47.48
CA GLU A 24 56.51 -33.74 -48.47
C GLU A 24 55.61 -33.95 -49.68
N ASP A 25 56.13 -34.18 -50.89
CA ASP A 25 57.39 -33.83 -51.57
C ASP A 25 57.14 -34.35 -52.99
N SER A 26 57.58 -33.61 -54.00
CA SER A 26 58.07 -34.20 -55.26
C SER A 26 58.68 -33.10 -56.10
N GLU A 27 59.96 -32.92 -55.87
CA GLU A 27 61.02 -32.71 -56.85
C GLU A 27 60.59 -32.94 -58.32
N GLU A 28 60.89 -31.97 -59.18
CA GLU A 28 61.77 -32.24 -60.33
C GLU A 28 62.50 -30.94 -60.67
N GLU A 29 63.81 -30.99 -60.43
CA GLU A 29 64.79 -29.96 -60.70
C GLU A 29 65.25 -30.01 -62.18
N PRO A 30 66.12 -29.09 -62.61
CA PRO A 30 66.20 -28.56 -63.95
C PRO A 30 67.15 -29.35 -64.85
N THR A 31 66.98 -29.22 -66.16
CA THR A 31 67.98 -29.68 -67.14
C THR A 31 68.31 -28.55 -68.10
N GLN A 32 69.48 -27.94 -67.85
CA GLN A 32 70.33 -27.30 -68.85
C GLN A 32 70.99 -28.40 -69.70
N GLU A 33 71.00 -28.23 -71.01
CA GLU A 33 71.95 -28.85 -71.96
C GLU A 33 72.30 -27.72 -72.94
N GLU A 34 73.43 -27.04 -72.74
CA GLU A 34 74.79 -27.35 -73.21
C GLU A 34 74.99 -27.07 -74.72
N GLU A 35 75.77 -26.01 -74.96
CA GLU A 35 76.60 -25.86 -76.15
C GLU A 35 77.61 -27.02 -76.25
N PRO A 36 78.09 -27.33 -77.47
CA PRO A 36 79.50 -27.68 -77.58
C PRO A 36 80.22 -26.84 -78.66
N GLU A 37 81.35 -26.27 -78.25
CA GLU A 37 82.44 -25.86 -79.13
C GLU A 37 83.22 -27.09 -79.67
N GLU A 38 83.72 -26.93 -80.90
CA GLU A 38 85.10 -27.22 -81.34
C GLU A 38 85.34 -28.12 -82.59
N GLU A 39 86.13 -27.51 -83.48
CA GLU A 39 87.13 -28.01 -84.46
C GLU A 39 86.78 -28.45 -85.90
N ALA A 40 87.50 -27.80 -86.82
CA ALA A 40 87.61 -28.01 -88.27
C ALA A 40 88.48 -29.25 -88.60
N PRO A 41 88.56 -29.80 -89.85
CA PRO A 41 88.97 -29.05 -91.06
C PRO A 41 88.39 -29.47 -92.45
N ALA A 42 88.55 -28.50 -93.39
CA ALA A 42 88.81 -28.60 -94.84
C ALA A 42 87.75 -29.18 -95.82
N ALA A 43 87.12 -28.35 -96.66
CA ALA A 43 87.63 -27.97 -98.00
C ALA A 43 86.51 -27.41 -98.95
N ALA A 44 86.76 -26.20 -99.48
CA ALA A 44 86.41 -25.63 -100.80
C ALA A 44 84.93 -25.58 -101.29
N ALA A 45 84.35 -24.37 -101.40
CA ALA A 45 84.30 -23.57 -102.65
C ALA A 45 83.12 -22.56 -102.68
N ASP A 46 83.48 -21.29 -102.93
CA ASP A 46 82.75 -20.21 -103.63
C ASP A 46 81.67 -19.36 -102.89
N ASP A 47 82.09 -18.12 -102.58
CA ASP A 47 81.41 -16.99 -101.93
C ASP A 47 80.60 -16.12 -102.92
N ASP A 48 79.35 -15.74 -102.54
CA ASP A 48 78.67 -14.43 -102.80
C ASP A 48 77.12 -14.50 -102.59
N GLU A 49 76.48 -15.68 -102.65
CA GLU A 49 75.01 -15.82 -102.52
C GLU A 49 74.52 -15.92 -101.06
N ALA A 50 75.37 -16.46 -100.17
CA ALA A 50 75.06 -16.68 -98.75
C ALA A 50 74.92 -15.39 -97.91
N GLU A 51 75.59 -14.30 -98.31
CA GLU A 51 75.57 -13.02 -97.55
C GLU A 51 74.23 -12.26 -97.72
N MET A 52 73.66 -12.32 -98.92
CA MET A 52 72.34 -11.72 -99.24
C MET A 52 71.20 -12.50 -98.59
N GLU A 53 71.32 -13.82 -98.49
CA GLU A 53 70.34 -14.68 -97.82
C GLU A 53 70.39 -14.51 -96.29
N ALA A 54 71.59 -14.36 -95.70
CA ALA A 54 71.76 -14.05 -94.28
C ALA A 54 71.18 -12.68 -93.88
N MET A 55 71.25 -11.67 -94.76
CA MET A 55 70.69 -10.34 -94.50
C MET A 55 69.14 -10.34 -94.57
N ARG A 56 68.55 -11.06 -95.53
CA ARG A 56 67.09 -11.28 -95.60
C ARG A 56 66.57 -12.08 -94.40
N LEU A 57 67.30 -13.12 -93.98
CA LEU A 57 66.94 -13.91 -92.80
C LEU A 57 67.04 -13.08 -91.51
N ARG A 58 67.99 -12.13 -91.43
CA ARG A 58 68.10 -11.18 -90.31
C ARG A 58 66.95 -10.16 -90.31
N GLU A 59 66.56 -9.67 -91.48
CA GLU A 59 65.42 -8.76 -91.63
C GLU A 59 64.09 -9.45 -91.33
N GLU A 60 63.90 -10.71 -91.75
CA GLU A 60 62.75 -11.54 -91.39
C GLU A 60 62.74 -11.88 -89.89
N ARG A 61 63.90 -12.17 -89.28
CA ARG A 61 64.01 -12.36 -87.83
C ARG A 61 63.73 -11.09 -87.04
N GLU A 62 64.17 -9.92 -87.54
CA GLU A 62 63.85 -8.63 -86.93
C GLU A 62 62.37 -8.25 -87.12
N ALA A 63 61.77 -8.56 -88.26
CA ALA A 63 60.34 -8.39 -88.52
C ALA A 63 59.49 -9.31 -87.63
N ALA A 64 59.87 -10.59 -87.53
CA ALA A 64 59.24 -11.55 -86.62
C ALA A 64 59.42 -11.15 -85.15
N ALA A 65 60.57 -10.59 -84.76
CA ALA A 65 60.79 -10.07 -83.41
C ALA A 65 59.97 -8.80 -83.13
N ARG A 66 59.73 -7.94 -84.12
CA ARG A 66 58.82 -6.79 -84.01
C ARG A 66 57.37 -7.24 -83.89
N GLU A 67 56.96 -8.21 -84.70
CA GLU A 67 55.60 -8.79 -84.64
C GLU A 67 55.37 -9.52 -83.30
N ALA A 68 56.36 -10.28 -82.81
CA ALA A 68 56.29 -10.93 -81.50
C ALA A 68 56.21 -9.91 -80.35
N LYS A 69 56.96 -8.81 -80.41
CA LYS A 69 56.85 -7.71 -79.43
C LYS A 69 55.49 -7.02 -79.48
N GLU A 70 54.91 -6.85 -80.66
CA GLU A 70 53.58 -6.24 -80.81
C GLU A 70 52.47 -7.17 -80.28
N ARG A 71 52.61 -8.48 -80.46
CA ARG A 71 51.71 -9.50 -79.89
C ARG A 71 51.80 -9.53 -78.36
N MET A 72 53.00 -9.54 -77.80
CA MET A 72 53.21 -9.45 -76.34
C MET A 72 52.59 -8.16 -75.77
N ARG A 73 52.75 -7.03 -76.45
CA ARG A 73 52.15 -5.76 -76.02
C ARG A 73 50.62 -5.80 -76.06
N ARG A 74 50.02 -6.41 -77.08
CA ARG A 74 48.56 -6.60 -77.17
C ARG A 74 48.05 -7.57 -76.10
N GLU A 75 48.78 -8.64 -75.82
CA GLU A 75 48.46 -9.57 -74.73
C GLU A 75 48.58 -8.90 -73.36
N GLU A 76 49.60 -8.08 -73.12
CA GLU A 76 49.75 -7.25 -71.91
C GLU A 76 48.62 -6.22 -71.77
N GLU A 77 48.26 -5.52 -72.85
CA GLU A 77 47.15 -4.55 -72.87
C GLU A 77 45.80 -5.25 -72.64
N GLU A 78 45.58 -6.44 -73.20
CA GLU A 78 44.38 -7.26 -72.93
C GLU A 78 44.34 -7.81 -71.51
N GLU A 79 45.48 -8.23 -70.95
CA GLU A 79 45.58 -8.72 -69.58
C GLU A 79 45.35 -7.58 -68.57
N GLU A 80 45.90 -6.40 -68.84
CA GLU A 80 45.66 -5.19 -68.03
C GLU A 80 44.17 -4.78 -68.08
N ALA A 81 43.54 -4.82 -69.27
CA ALA A 81 42.11 -4.56 -69.41
C ALA A 81 41.24 -5.57 -68.63
N ARG A 82 41.58 -6.87 -68.66
CA ARG A 82 40.90 -7.91 -67.86
C ARG A 82 41.08 -7.67 -66.36
N LEU A 83 42.27 -7.23 -65.94
CA LEU A 83 42.55 -6.92 -64.54
C LEU A 83 41.77 -5.69 -64.07
N GLU A 84 41.61 -4.69 -64.93
CA GLU A 84 40.82 -3.48 -64.67
C GLU A 84 39.32 -3.80 -64.59
N GLU A 85 38.79 -4.63 -65.49
CA GLU A 85 37.41 -5.12 -65.43
C GLU A 85 37.14 -5.90 -64.13
N LEU A 86 38.08 -6.76 -63.71
CA LEU A 86 37.99 -7.49 -62.44
C LEU A 86 38.00 -6.53 -61.23
N ARG A 87 38.80 -5.45 -61.28
CA ARG A 87 38.83 -4.41 -60.24
C ARG A 87 37.51 -3.64 -60.18
N GLN A 88 36.96 -3.26 -61.33
CA GLN A 88 35.66 -2.58 -61.43
C GLN A 88 34.54 -3.47 -60.88
N LYS A 89 34.50 -4.74 -61.27
CA LYS A 89 33.52 -5.73 -60.78
C LYS A 89 33.60 -5.95 -59.27
N LYS A 90 34.82 -6.02 -58.70
CA LYS A 90 35.04 -6.10 -57.24
C LYS A 90 34.59 -4.82 -56.53
N GLU A 91 34.80 -3.64 -57.11
CA GLU A 91 34.37 -2.37 -56.53
C GLU A 91 32.84 -2.23 -56.56
N GLU A 92 32.18 -2.60 -57.65
CA GLU A 92 30.73 -2.64 -57.77
C GLU A 92 30.10 -3.62 -56.78
N GLU A 93 30.68 -4.83 -56.64
CA GLU A 93 30.22 -5.80 -55.66
C GLU A 93 30.37 -5.27 -54.22
N ARG A 94 31.48 -4.58 -53.92
CA ARG A 94 31.68 -3.92 -52.61
C ARG A 94 30.64 -2.83 -52.36
N LYS A 95 30.35 -1.98 -53.36
CA LYS A 95 29.30 -0.94 -53.26
C LYS A 95 27.91 -1.54 -53.09
N ARG A 96 27.62 -2.66 -53.77
CA ARG A 96 26.35 -3.40 -53.60
C ARG A 96 26.21 -3.96 -52.20
N ARG A 97 27.25 -4.60 -51.65
CA ARG A 97 27.27 -5.11 -50.27
C ARG A 97 27.07 -3.99 -49.24
N GLN A 98 27.71 -2.83 -49.43
CA GLN A 98 27.52 -1.66 -48.56
C GLN A 98 26.07 -1.14 -48.58
N ARG A 99 25.45 -1.05 -49.76
CA ARG A 99 24.04 -0.64 -49.88
C ARG A 99 23.09 -1.64 -49.19
N GLU A 100 23.33 -2.94 -49.37
CA GLU A 100 22.54 -3.99 -48.72
C GLU A 100 22.71 -3.98 -47.19
N GLU A 101 23.91 -3.65 -46.68
CA GLU A 101 24.18 -3.51 -45.25
C GLU A 101 23.50 -2.26 -44.66
N GLU A 102 23.61 -1.11 -45.34
CA GLU A 102 22.92 0.13 -44.93
C GLU A 102 21.39 -0.02 -44.94
N GLU A 103 20.83 -0.75 -45.92
CA GLU A 103 19.39 -1.04 -45.98
C GLU A 103 18.95 -1.90 -44.80
N ARG A 104 19.72 -2.95 -44.46
CA ARG A 104 19.46 -3.79 -43.28
C ARG A 104 19.56 -3.02 -41.97
N GLU A 105 20.54 -2.12 -41.84
CA GLU A 105 20.66 -1.27 -40.66
C GLU A 105 19.46 -0.31 -40.52
N ARG A 106 19.00 0.28 -41.63
CA ARG A 106 17.80 1.14 -41.64
C ARG A 106 16.54 0.38 -41.25
N GLU A 107 16.33 -0.82 -41.81
CA GLU A 107 15.21 -1.69 -41.44
C GLU A 107 15.26 -2.11 -39.97
N GLU A 108 16.46 -2.40 -39.43
CA GLU A 108 16.62 -2.75 -38.02
C GLU A 108 16.30 -1.56 -37.10
N ILE A 109 16.75 -0.35 -37.45
CA ILE A 109 16.42 0.88 -36.73
C ILE A 109 14.91 1.11 -36.75
N GLU A 110 14.27 1.02 -37.92
CA GLU A 110 12.82 1.22 -38.04
C GLU A 110 12.04 0.16 -37.22
N ARG A 111 12.49 -1.10 -37.23
CA ARG A 111 11.89 -2.16 -36.41
C ARG A 111 12.04 -1.88 -34.91
N ARG A 112 13.19 -1.36 -34.46
CA ARG A 112 13.42 -0.96 -33.07
C ARG A 112 12.55 0.24 -32.68
N GLU A 113 12.39 1.22 -33.56
CA GLU A 113 11.53 2.38 -33.34
C GLU A 113 10.05 1.99 -33.26
N ARG A 114 9.57 1.12 -34.16
CA ARG A 114 8.20 0.58 -34.12
C ARG A 114 7.95 -0.20 -32.83
N ALA A 115 8.88 -1.06 -32.41
CA ALA A 115 8.77 -1.80 -31.15
C ALA A 115 8.79 -0.87 -29.91
N ALA A 116 9.60 0.19 -29.95
CA ALA A 116 9.63 1.19 -28.87
C ALA A 116 8.34 2.02 -28.81
N ALA A 117 7.77 2.38 -29.97
CA ALA A 117 6.49 3.09 -30.06
C ALA A 117 5.32 2.21 -29.55
N GLU A 118 5.28 0.94 -29.93
CA GLU A 118 4.26 -0.02 -29.45
C GLU A 118 4.33 -0.20 -27.93
N LYS A 119 5.55 -0.34 -27.37
CA LYS A 119 5.75 -0.43 -25.92
C LYS A 119 5.27 0.82 -25.20
N LYS A 120 5.59 2.01 -25.71
CA LYS A 120 5.11 3.28 -25.14
C LYS A 120 3.58 3.40 -25.21
N ALA A 121 2.96 3.00 -26.33
CA ALA A 121 1.50 3.02 -26.47
C ALA A 121 0.82 2.08 -25.47
N ARG A 122 1.36 0.88 -25.26
CA ARG A 122 0.85 -0.08 -24.27
C ARG A 122 0.99 0.42 -22.84
N GLU A 123 2.12 1.04 -22.49
CA GLU A 123 2.32 1.65 -21.17
C GLU A 123 1.36 2.84 -20.94
N GLU A 124 1.10 3.65 -21.96
CA GLU A 124 0.13 4.75 -21.86
C GLU A 124 -1.32 4.24 -21.71
N GLU A 125 -1.71 3.22 -22.46
CA GLU A 125 -3.03 2.59 -22.34
C GLU A 125 -3.22 1.96 -20.95
N GLU A 126 -2.20 1.30 -20.41
CA GLU A 126 -2.24 0.74 -19.06
C GLU A 126 -2.34 1.83 -17.99
N ARG A 127 -1.63 2.96 -18.15
CA ARG A 127 -1.75 4.12 -17.26
C ARG A 127 -3.15 4.73 -17.31
N ARG A 128 -3.73 4.90 -18.50
CA ARG A 128 -5.10 5.42 -18.68
C ARG A 128 -6.13 4.50 -18.02
N LYS A 129 -5.99 3.17 -18.19
CA LYS A 129 -6.86 2.18 -17.51
C LYS A 129 -6.75 2.25 -15.99
N LYS A 130 -5.53 2.36 -15.45
CA LYS A 130 -5.32 2.52 -13.99
C LYS A 130 -5.91 3.82 -13.46
N GLU A 131 -5.74 4.93 -14.17
CA GLU A 131 -6.31 6.24 -13.79
C GLU A 131 -7.85 6.22 -13.83
N GLU A 132 -8.44 5.53 -14.80
CA GLU A 132 -9.90 5.34 -14.89
C GLU A 132 -10.43 4.44 -13.77
N GLU A 133 -9.76 3.31 -13.50
CA GLU A 133 -10.10 2.41 -12.39
C GLU A 133 -10.00 3.13 -11.04
N GLU A 134 -8.96 3.94 -10.82
CA GLU A 134 -8.84 4.75 -9.61
C GLU A 134 -9.96 5.80 -9.48
N ARG A 135 -10.36 6.44 -10.58
CA ARG A 135 -11.50 7.37 -10.60
C ARG A 135 -12.81 6.68 -10.23
N ILE A 136 -13.08 5.52 -10.83
CA ILE A 136 -14.27 4.72 -10.52
C ILE A 136 -14.26 4.31 -9.04
N LYS A 137 -13.11 3.85 -8.52
CA LYS A 137 -12.96 3.49 -7.11
C LYS A 137 -13.18 4.66 -6.16
N ARG A 138 -12.66 5.86 -6.48
CA ARG A 138 -12.90 7.08 -5.69
C ARG A 138 -14.37 7.48 -5.73
N GLU A 139 -15.00 7.43 -6.89
CA GLU A 139 -16.42 7.73 -7.05
C GLU A 139 -17.30 6.73 -6.27
N GLU A 140 -16.98 5.44 -6.32
CA GLU A 140 -17.65 4.40 -5.55
C GLU A 140 -17.47 4.59 -4.04
N GLU A 141 -16.27 4.97 -3.59
CA GLU A 141 -16.00 5.27 -2.19
C GLU A 141 -16.79 6.49 -1.69
N GLU A 142 -16.87 7.55 -2.50
CA GLU A 142 -17.70 8.73 -2.22
C GLU A 142 -19.19 8.38 -2.23
N ARG A 143 -19.67 7.58 -3.20
CA ARG A 143 -21.04 7.06 -3.18
C ARG A 143 -21.30 6.18 -1.96
N ARG A 144 -20.34 5.38 -1.49
CA ARG A 144 -20.45 4.56 -0.28
C ARG A 144 -20.49 5.43 0.99
N LYS A 145 -19.68 6.48 1.06
CA LYS A 145 -19.74 7.49 2.14
C LYS A 145 -21.08 8.23 2.12
N ASN A 146 -21.60 8.59 0.95
CA ASN A 146 -22.89 9.26 0.80
C ASN A 146 -24.07 8.33 1.11
N ARG A 147 -24.01 7.05 0.73
CA ARG A 147 -24.99 6.02 1.12
C ARG A 147 -24.96 5.74 2.62
N ARG A 148 -23.78 5.76 3.28
CA ARG A 148 -23.67 5.72 4.75
C ARG A 148 -24.26 6.95 5.45
N LYS A 149 -24.31 8.10 4.77
CA LYS A 149 -25.03 9.31 5.23
C LYS A 149 -26.53 9.25 4.90
N GLY A 150 -26.96 8.30 4.07
CA GLY A 150 -28.24 8.36 3.34
C GLY A 150 -29.46 7.72 4.00
N LEU A 151 -29.39 7.14 5.19
CA LEU A 151 -30.58 6.56 5.84
C LEU A 151 -30.53 6.78 7.37
N GLY A 152 -31.01 7.95 7.83
CA GLY A 152 -31.31 8.19 9.26
C GLY A 152 -30.18 8.79 10.12
N GLY A 153 -29.16 9.40 9.53
CA GLY A 153 -28.05 10.01 10.26
C GLY A 153 -28.43 11.33 10.94
N LEU A 154 -29.10 11.29 12.09
CA LEU A 154 -29.09 12.45 12.99
C LEU A 154 -27.64 12.93 13.17
N SER A 155 -27.41 14.24 13.09
CA SER A 155 -26.10 14.84 13.40
C SER A 155 -25.57 14.24 14.71
N PRO A 156 -24.26 13.94 14.84
CA PRO A 156 -23.68 13.39 16.06
C PRO A 156 -24.11 14.14 17.32
N GLU A 157 -24.27 15.47 17.24
CA GLU A 157 -24.78 16.32 18.33
C GLU A 157 -26.24 16.02 18.68
N LYS A 158 -27.10 15.86 17.67
CA LYS A 158 -28.51 15.50 17.88
C LYS A 158 -28.63 14.10 18.49
N LYS A 159 -27.79 13.14 18.07
CA LYS A 159 -27.74 11.79 18.65
C LYS A 159 -27.30 11.82 20.12
N GLN A 160 -26.31 12.64 20.48
CA GLN A 160 -25.90 12.83 21.87
C GLN A 160 -26.99 13.48 22.72
N LYS A 161 -27.64 14.55 22.21
CA LYS A 161 -28.77 15.20 22.89
C LYS A 161 -29.92 14.22 23.12
N LEU A 162 -30.27 13.43 22.10
CA LEU A 162 -31.31 12.41 22.22
C LEU A 162 -30.94 11.33 23.25
N LYS A 163 -29.69 10.82 23.24
CA LYS A 163 -29.22 9.88 24.26
C LYS A 163 -29.34 10.47 25.67
N LYS A 164 -28.98 11.75 25.86
CA LYS A 164 -29.12 12.43 27.15
C LYS A 164 -30.59 12.50 27.59
N LEU A 165 -31.51 12.88 26.70
CA LEU A 165 -32.94 12.94 26.98
C LEU A 165 -33.51 11.55 27.34
N ILE A 166 -33.11 10.51 26.60
CA ILE A 166 -33.53 9.13 26.90
C ILE A 166 -33.02 8.68 28.27
N MET A 167 -31.75 8.97 28.61
CA MET A 167 -31.21 8.63 29.93
C MET A 167 -31.85 9.44 31.06
N GLN A 168 -32.17 10.72 30.82
CA GLN A 168 -32.87 11.56 31.79
C GLN A 168 -34.27 11.02 32.06
N ARG A 169 -35.04 10.74 31.00
CA ARG A 169 -36.37 10.13 31.10
C ARG A 169 -36.33 8.77 31.77
N ALA A 170 -35.39 7.89 31.40
CA ALA A 170 -35.23 6.59 32.04
C ALA A 170 -34.89 6.71 33.54
N ALA A 171 -34.09 7.71 33.92
CA ALA A 171 -33.79 7.97 35.32
C ALA A 171 -34.97 8.56 36.10
N GLU A 172 -35.83 9.35 35.44
CA GLU A 172 -37.08 9.84 36.02
C GLU A 172 -38.09 8.69 36.19
N GLU A 173 -38.30 7.88 35.16
CA GLU A 173 -39.17 6.69 35.19
C GLU A 173 -38.71 5.70 36.28
N LEU A 174 -37.42 5.44 36.42
CA LEU A 174 -36.87 4.59 37.49
C LEU A 174 -37.16 5.15 38.89
N ARG A 175 -37.10 6.46 39.08
CA ARG A 175 -37.45 7.10 40.37
C ARG A 175 -38.95 7.04 40.62
N GLN A 176 -39.77 7.30 39.61
CA GLN A 176 -41.22 7.23 39.71
C GLN A 176 -41.68 5.80 40.01
N GLU A 177 -41.13 4.80 39.34
CA GLU A 177 -41.41 3.39 39.63
C GLU A 177 -41.02 3.02 41.06
N ALA A 178 -39.85 3.48 41.54
CA ALA A 178 -39.44 3.26 42.93
C ALA A 178 -40.40 3.91 43.94
N MET A 179 -40.87 5.13 43.67
CA MET A 179 -41.88 5.79 44.51
C MET A 179 -43.22 5.04 44.47
N ARG A 180 -43.71 4.67 43.29
CA ARG A 180 -44.94 3.87 43.13
C ARG A 180 -44.86 2.54 43.86
N LYS A 181 -43.76 1.80 43.71
CA LYS A 181 -43.54 0.53 44.42
C LYS A 181 -43.50 0.72 45.94
N LYS A 182 -42.94 1.83 46.43
CA LYS A 182 -42.94 2.18 47.85
C LYS A 182 -44.36 2.48 48.34
N GLU A 183 -45.13 3.27 47.60
CA GLU A 183 -46.52 3.59 47.92
C GLU A 183 -47.42 2.34 47.88
N GLU A 184 -47.30 1.50 46.86
CA GLU A 184 -47.99 0.22 46.76
C GLU A 184 -47.64 -0.69 47.94
N LYS A 185 -46.37 -0.73 48.36
CA LYS A 185 -45.94 -1.45 49.56
C LYS A 185 -46.58 -0.85 50.83
N GLU A 186 -46.59 0.47 50.98
CA GLU A 186 -47.23 1.12 52.13
C GLU A 186 -48.73 0.86 52.17
N ASN A 187 -49.43 0.95 51.04
CA ASN A 187 -50.85 0.66 50.92
C ASN A 187 -51.15 -0.82 51.18
N PHE A 188 -50.31 -1.74 50.69
CA PHE A 188 -50.42 -3.16 51.00
C PHE A 188 -50.26 -3.44 52.49
N ILE A 189 -49.27 -2.83 53.15
CA ILE A 189 -49.05 -2.98 54.59
C ILE A 189 -50.23 -2.41 55.39
N LYS A 190 -50.73 -1.21 55.03
CA LYS A 190 -51.90 -0.59 55.67
C LYS A 190 -53.15 -1.46 55.56
N ASN A 191 -53.37 -2.12 54.41
CA ASN A 191 -54.52 -3.01 54.20
C ASN A 191 -54.35 -4.36 54.90
N LYS A 192 -53.12 -4.88 55.00
CA LYS A 192 -52.84 -6.20 55.56
C LYS A 192 -52.69 -6.20 57.08
N VAL A 193 -52.19 -5.11 57.64
CA VAL A 193 -51.92 -4.94 59.08
C VAL A 193 -52.88 -3.90 59.63
N GLU A 194 -53.93 -4.37 60.30
CA GLU A 194 -54.84 -3.50 61.02
C GLU A 194 -54.13 -2.85 62.23
N PRO A 195 -54.36 -1.56 62.51
CA PRO A 195 -53.86 -0.92 63.72
C PRO A 195 -54.26 -1.70 64.98
N LEU A 196 -53.32 -1.88 65.89
CA LEU A 196 -53.58 -2.63 67.11
C LEU A 196 -54.33 -1.75 68.12
N HIS A 197 -55.60 -2.08 68.38
CA HIS A 197 -56.42 -1.41 69.38
C HIS A 197 -56.31 -2.14 70.72
N VAL A 198 -55.42 -1.67 71.60
CA VAL A 198 -55.30 -2.14 73.00
C VAL A 198 -55.91 -1.15 73.99
N ASP A 199 -56.20 0.07 73.55
CA ASP A 199 -56.75 1.13 74.38
C ASP A 199 -58.18 0.78 74.81
N GLY A 200 -58.39 0.63 76.12
CA GLY A 200 -59.68 0.26 76.71
C GLY A 200 -59.86 -1.22 77.06
N VAL A 201 -58.89 -2.09 76.75
CA VAL A 201 -58.94 -3.51 77.15
C VAL A 201 -58.39 -3.68 78.57
N ASN A 202 -59.25 -3.49 79.58
CA ASN A 202 -58.85 -3.60 80.99
C ASN A 202 -58.94 -5.03 81.56
N ASN A 203 -59.54 -5.97 80.82
CA ASN A 203 -59.71 -7.35 81.24
C ASN A 203 -58.53 -8.22 80.78
N LYS A 204 -57.85 -8.87 81.74
CA LYS A 204 -56.69 -9.75 81.51
C LYS A 204 -56.97 -10.86 80.49
N GLN A 205 -58.16 -11.47 80.53
CA GLN A 205 -58.51 -12.59 79.64
C GLN A 205 -58.68 -12.16 78.19
N ASP A 206 -59.16 -10.94 77.94
CA ASP A 206 -59.28 -10.39 76.59
C ASP A 206 -57.90 -10.06 76.02
N LEU A 207 -57.01 -9.51 76.85
CA LEU A 207 -55.62 -9.23 76.47
C LEU A 207 -54.85 -10.50 76.11
N GLU A 208 -54.96 -11.56 76.91
CA GLU A 208 -54.33 -12.85 76.63
C GLU A 208 -54.83 -13.48 75.32
N ARG A 209 -56.12 -13.33 74.99
CA ARG A 209 -56.69 -13.79 73.72
C ARG A 209 -56.10 -13.04 72.52
N ILE A 210 -55.96 -11.72 72.62
CA ILE A 210 -55.35 -10.89 71.56
C ILE A 210 -53.90 -11.31 71.33
N VAL A 211 -53.11 -11.47 72.39
CA VAL A 211 -51.70 -11.89 72.29
C VAL A 211 -51.56 -13.27 71.63
N ARG A 212 -52.39 -14.25 72.04
CA ARG A 212 -52.38 -15.59 71.43
C ARG A 212 -52.75 -15.54 69.94
N LYS A 213 -53.75 -14.74 69.56
CA LYS A 213 -54.14 -14.55 68.15
C LYS A 213 -53.02 -13.94 67.32
N LEU A 214 -52.37 -12.88 67.80
CA LEU A 214 -51.23 -12.26 67.13
C LEU A 214 -50.05 -13.22 66.97
N TYR A 215 -49.78 -14.04 68.00
CA TYR A 215 -48.71 -15.04 67.93
C TYR A 215 -48.99 -16.12 66.89
N GLN A 216 -50.23 -16.62 66.80
CA GLN A 216 -50.63 -17.57 65.75
C GLN A 216 -50.50 -16.97 64.34
N GLN A 217 -50.93 -15.72 64.17
CA GLN A 217 -50.76 -15.00 62.91
C GLN A 217 -49.29 -14.81 62.55
N TYR A 218 -48.45 -14.45 63.54
CA TYR A 218 -47.01 -14.33 63.37
C TYR A 218 -46.38 -15.65 62.92
N ALA A 219 -46.69 -16.77 63.58
CA ALA A 219 -46.13 -18.07 63.25
C ALA A 219 -46.43 -18.46 61.80
N ARG A 220 -47.68 -18.27 61.36
CA ARG A 220 -48.10 -18.50 59.97
C ARG A 220 -47.38 -17.58 58.99
N LEU A 221 -47.32 -16.27 59.25
CA LEU A 221 -46.64 -15.32 58.37
C LEU A 221 -45.13 -15.59 58.29
N HIS A 222 -44.53 -16.08 59.37
CA HIS A 222 -43.12 -16.46 59.40
C HIS A 222 -42.85 -17.68 58.51
N GLU A 223 -43.74 -18.68 58.52
CA GLU A 223 -43.69 -19.82 57.59
C GLU A 223 -43.82 -19.35 56.13
N GLU A 224 -44.83 -18.54 55.81
CA GLU A 224 -45.02 -17.97 54.46
C GLU A 224 -43.79 -17.16 54.01
N LYS A 225 -43.19 -16.37 54.90
CA LYS A 225 -41.95 -15.62 54.65
C LYS A 225 -40.80 -16.58 54.31
N TYR A 226 -40.62 -17.64 55.10
CA TYR A 226 -39.54 -18.61 54.91
C TYR A 226 -39.63 -19.29 53.54
N ASP A 227 -40.82 -19.69 53.12
CA ASP A 227 -41.06 -20.30 51.80
C ASP A 227 -40.69 -19.35 50.66
N VAL A 228 -41.05 -18.07 50.77
CA VAL A 228 -40.71 -17.06 49.77
C VAL A 228 -39.20 -16.81 49.74
N GLU A 229 -38.54 -16.71 50.89
CA GLU A 229 -37.09 -16.54 50.96
C GLU A 229 -36.35 -17.72 50.32
N LEU A 230 -36.79 -18.97 50.54
CA LEU A 230 -36.21 -20.13 49.88
C LEU A 230 -36.35 -20.07 48.36
N LYS A 231 -37.52 -19.64 47.85
CA LYS A 231 -37.72 -19.44 46.41
C LYS A 231 -36.79 -18.38 45.85
N ILE A 232 -36.63 -17.24 46.55
CA ILE A 232 -35.70 -16.17 46.15
C ILE A 232 -34.26 -16.69 46.13
N ARG A 233 -33.81 -17.40 47.17
CA ARG A 233 -32.46 -17.99 47.21
C ARG A 233 -32.22 -18.92 46.02
N LYS A 234 -33.20 -19.78 45.68
CA LYS A 234 -33.10 -20.67 44.51
C LYS A 234 -32.97 -19.87 43.20
N GLN A 235 -33.76 -18.81 43.05
CA GLN A 235 -33.70 -17.92 41.88
C GLN A 235 -32.36 -17.17 41.80
N ASP A 236 -31.81 -16.72 42.93
CA ASP A 236 -30.49 -16.07 42.98
C ASP A 236 -29.38 -17.02 42.53
N PHE A 237 -29.42 -18.29 42.95
CA PHE A 237 -28.50 -19.31 42.46
C PHE A 237 -28.63 -19.52 40.95
N GLU A 238 -29.85 -19.63 40.44
CA GLU A 238 -30.11 -19.77 39.00
C GLU A 238 -29.60 -18.56 38.20
N ILE A 239 -29.87 -17.34 38.66
CA ILE A 239 -29.37 -16.10 38.05
C ILE A 239 -27.84 -16.08 38.05
N ASN A 240 -27.21 -16.50 39.13
CA ASN A 240 -25.76 -16.55 39.22
C ASN A 240 -25.17 -17.59 38.24
N GLU A 241 -25.76 -18.79 38.15
CA GLU A 241 -25.36 -19.79 37.16
C GLU A 241 -25.53 -19.28 35.73
N LEU A 242 -26.66 -18.65 35.41
CA LEU A 242 -26.91 -18.07 34.10
C LEU A 242 -25.93 -16.94 33.80
N THR A 243 -25.60 -16.11 34.79
CA THR A 243 -24.61 -15.04 34.66
C THR A 243 -23.22 -15.59 34.35
N ILE A 244 -22.80 -16.68 35.03
CA ILE A 244 -21.55 -17.38 34.74
C ILE A 244 -21.57 -17.93 33.30
N LYS A 245 -22.64 -18.65 32.91
CA LYS A 245 -22.79 -19.20 31.55
C LYS A 245 -22.71 -18.11 30.48
N VAL A 246 -23.39 -16.97 30.68
CA VAL A 246 -23.33 -15.83 29.75
C VAL A 246 -21.92 -15.24 29.66
N ASN A 247 -21.19 -15.18 30.77
CA ASN A 247 -19.81 -14.68 30.79
C ASN A 247 -18.84 -15.65 30.10
N ASP A 248 -19.00 -16.96 30.30
CA ASP A 248 -18.18 -17.97 29.63
C ASP A 248 -18.44 -18.00 28.12
N ILE A 249 -19.70 -17.86 27.67
CA ILE A 249 -20.07 -17.74 26.24
C ILE A 249 -19.49 -16.48 25.61
N LYS A 250 -19.51 -15.35 26.33
CA LYS A 250 -18.89 -14.09 25.87
C LYS A 250 -17.35 -14.15 25.88
N GLY A 251 -16.78 -15.23 26.39
CA GLY A 251 -15.36 -15.46 26.54
C GLY A 251 -14.87 -14.92 27.88
N LYS A 252 -14.35 -15.81 28.73
CA LYS A 252 -13.65 -15.51 30.00
C LYS A 252 -12.47 -14.53 29.85
N PHE A 253 -12.06 -14.26 28.61
CA PHE A 253 -10.91 -13.45 28.25
C PHE A 253 -11.24 -12.45 27.12
N ILE A 254 -12.31 -11.66 27.28
CA ILE A 254 -12.34 -10.35 26.60
C ILE A 254 -11.19 -9.56 27.21
N LYS A 255 -10.00 -9.60 26.60
CA LYS A 255 -8.83 -8.84 27.04
C LYS A 255 -9.29 -7.39 27.19
N PRO A 256 -9.47 -6.88 28.42
CA PRO A 256 -9.93 -5.51 28.58
C PRO A 256 -8.88 -4.67 27.88
N VAL A 257 -9.30 -3.90 26.86
CA VAL A 257 -8.37 -3.08 26.09
C VAL A 257 -7.69 -2.17 27.09
N LEU A 258 -6.41 -2.45 27.40
CA LEU A 258 -5.64 -1.73 28.39
C LEU A 258 -5.45 -0.31 27.86
N LYS A 259 -6.40 0.57 28.19
CA LYS A 259 -6.27 2.00 27.90
C LYS A 259 -5.17 2.53 28.80
N LYS A 260 -4.25 3.31 28.22
CA LYS A 260 -3.22 4.06 28.96
C LYS A 260 -3.92 5.08 29.86
N VAL A 261 -4.34 4.64 31.04
CA VAL A 261 -4.85 5.51 32.08
C VAL A 261 -3.67 6.25 32.69
N SER A 262 -3.65 7.58 32.57
CA SER A 262 -2.64 8.40 33.23
C SER A 262 -2.84 8.28 34.75
N LYS A 263 -1.77 8.03 35.50
CA LYS A 263 -1.83 7.98 36.97
C LYS A 263 -2.28 9.31 37.60
N THR A 264 -2.27 10.39 36.83
CA THR A 264 -2.72 11.73 37.22
C THR A 264 -4.23 11.79 37.43
N ASP A 265 -5.04 11.10 36.61
CA ASP A 265 -6.51 11.13 36.69
C ASP A 265 -7.02 10.48 37.99
N ALA A 266 -6.38 9.39 38.42
CA ALA A 266 -6.68 8.74 39.70
C ALA A 266 -6.21 9.57 40.92
N LYS A 267 -5.15 10.38 40.77
CA LYS A 267 -4.70 11.31 41.81
C LYS A 267 -5.62 12.53 41.92
N LEU A 268 -6.11 13.06 40.79
CA LEU A 268 -7.14 14.10 40.72
C LEU A 268 -8.45 13.62 41.34
N ALA A 269 -8.94 12.45 40.95
CA ALA A 269 -10.17 11.88 41.50
C ALA A 269 -10.12 11.61 43.03
N ARG A 270 -8.93 11.35 43.59
CA ARG A 270 -8.74 11.27 45.06
C ARG A 270 -8.77 12.66 45.70
N PHE A 271 -8.24 13.68 45.05
CA PHE A 271 -8.30 15.07 45.52
C PHE A 271 -9.73 15.64 45.43
N ASP A 272 -10.44 15.40 44.33
CA ASP A 272 -11.84 15.82 44.09
C ASP A 272 -12.79 15.19 45.11
N ARG A 273 -12.55 13.92 45.48
CA ARG A 273 -13.38 13.20 46.47
C ARG A 273 -13.11 13.67 47.90
N ASN A 274 -11.87 14.06 48.21
CA ASN A 274 -11.47 14.51 49.54
C ASN A 274 -11.83 15.97 49.84
N LYS A 275 -12.27 16.73 48.83
CA LYS A 275 -12.67 18.14 48.94
C LYS A 275 -14.19 18.38 48.97
N GLY A 276 -15.02 17.34 49.05
CA GLY A 276 -16.45 17.44 49.39
C GLY A 276 -17.36 18.23 48.42
N GLY A 277 -16.80 18.97 47.48
CA GLY A 277 -17.49 19.60 46.38
C GLY A 277 -17.33 18.74 45.15
N LYS A 278 -18.42 18.51 44.41
CA LYS A 278 -18.30 18.18 42.99
C LYS A 278 -17.59 19.38 42.37
N GLU A 279 -16.26 19.30 42.26
CA GLU A 279 -15.40 20.26 41.60
C GLU A 279 -15.72 20.18 40.11
N SER A 280 -16.91 20.68 39.79
CA SER A 280 -17.39 20.83 38.44
C SER A 280 -16.38 21.75 37.80
N PHE A 281 -15.80 21.35 36.67
CA PHE A 281 -14.86 22.15 35.88
C PHE A 281 -15.28 23.62 35.70
N ARG A 282 -16.59 23.88 35.79
CA ARG A 282 -17.22 25.20 35.83
C ARG A 282 -16.83 26.10 37.01
N ASN A 283 -16.51 25.54 38.18
CA ASN A 283 -16.14 26.28 39.39
C ASN A 283 -14.71 26.82 39.34
N GLN A 284 -13.85 26.23 38.49
CA GLN A 284 -12.47 26.70 38.28
C GLN A 284 -12.37 27.74 37.16
N LEU A 285 -13.46 27.96 36.41
CA LEU A 285 -13.60 29.09 35.51
C LEU A 285 -14.14 30.28 36.30
N LYS A 286 -13.44 31.43 36.25
CA LYS A 286 -13.99 32.71 36.71
C LYS A 286 -15.23 33.00 35.86
N SER A 287 -16.42 32.70 36.38
CA SER A 287 -17.67 33.12 35.76
C SER A 287 -17.69 34.64 35.81
N THR A 288 -17.40 35.31 34.70
CA THR A 288 -17.82 36.69 34.51
C THR A 288 -19.34 36.67 34.64
N GLY A 289 -19.89 37.27 35.70
CA GLY A 289 -21.32 37.26 36.07
C GLY A 289 -22.23 37.95 35.06
N GLN A 290 -22.02 37.71 33.77
CA GLN A 290 -22.66 38.31 32.62
C GLN A 290 -23.12 37.13 31.75
N SER A 291 -24.21 36.49 32.15
CA SER A 291 -25.02 35.72 31.21
C SER A 291 -25.63 36.72 30.22
N LYS A 292 -24.89 37.10 29.18
CA LYS A 292 -25.35 38.01 28.10
C LYS A 292 -26.56 37.47 27.29
N TYR A 293 -27.12 36.33 27.68
CA TYR A 293 -28.29 35.69 27.08
C TYR A 293 -29.34 35.25 28.11
N ALA A 294 -29.21 35.60 29.40
CA ALA A 294 -30.31 35.45 30.34
C ALA A 294 -31.29 36.60 30.09
N LEU A 295 -32.46 36.24 29.53
CA LEU A 295 -33.58 37.14 29.34
C LEU A 295 -33.91 37.77 30.71
N LYS A 296 -33.81 39.10 30.80
CA LYS A 296 -34.17 39.88 31.98
C LYS A 296 -35.65 39.66 32.29
N GLU A 297 -35.93 39.10 33.46
CA GLU A 297 -37.20 39.28 34.14
C GLU A 297 -36.85 39.78 35.55
N GLU A 298 -37.15 41.06 35.75
CA GLU A 298 -37.57 41.71 37.01
C GLU A 298 -36.83 41.33 38.31
N GLU A 299 -35.97 42.24 38.79
CA GLU A 299 -36.18 42.86 40.11
C GLU A 299 -35.34 44.15 40.20
N GLU A 300 -36.04 45.28 40.10
CA GLU A 300 -35.57 46.54 40.69
C GLU A 300 -35.56 46.36 42.21
N ALA A 301 -34.37 46.33 42.79
CA ALA A 301 -34.18 46.77 44.16
C ALA A 301 -32.94 47.66 44.18
N ALA A 302 -33.16 48.93 43.87
CA ALA A 302 -32.21 50.01 44.08
C ALA A 302 -31.80 50.07 45.56
N LYS A 303 -30.73 49.36 45.92
CA LYS A 303 -29.97 49.62 47.14
C LYS A 303 -29.10 50.84 46.88
N ASN A 304 -29.57 51.99 47.33
CA ASN A 304 -28.73 53.16 47.51
C ASN A 304 -27.43 52.73 48.23
N PRO A 305 -26.24 53.04 47.70
CA PRO A 305 -25.02 52.52 48.28
C PRO A 305 -24.72 53.22 49.62
N ASP A 306 -24.22 52.42 50.56
CA ASP A 306 -23.96 52.63 52.00
C ASP A 306 -23.15 53.90 52.37
N TRP A 307 -22.58 54.62 51.39
CA TRP A 307 -21.85 55.86 51.65
C TRP A 307 -22.76 57.06 51.90
N ARG A 308 -24.05 56.98 51.54
CA ARG A 308 -25.00 58.10 51.73
C ARG A 308 -25.36 58.32 53.21
N GLU A 309 -25.40 57.26 54.01
CA GLU A 309 -25.67 57.34 55.45
C GLU A 309 -24.45 57.84 56.25
N GLY A 310 -23.24 57.59 55.74
CA GLY A 310 -22.00 58.09 56.36
C GLY A 310 -21.86 59.61 56.27
N LEU A 311 -22.31 60.24 55.17
CA LEU A 311 -22.28 61.70 55.03
C LEU A 311 -23.29 62.41 55.94
N GLN A 312 -24.46 61.81 56.16
CA GLN A 312 -25.50 62.39 57.02
C GLN A 312 -25.04 62.46 58.48
N LYS A 313 -24.39 61.40 58.97
CA LYS A 313 -23.81 61.36 60.32
C LYS A 313 -22.69 62.37 60.53
N HIS A 314 -21.93 62.72 59.49
CA HIS A 314 -20.87 63.71 59.61
C HIS A 314 -21.43 65.15 59.64
N GLN A 315 -22.55 65.41 58.97
CA GLN A 315 -23.22 66.71 59.01
C GLN A 315 -23.92 66.96 60.36
N GLU A 316 -24.48 65.93 60.98
CA GLU A 316 -25.11 66.04 62.31
C GLU A 316 -24.10 66.15 63.46
N ALA A 317 -22.84 65.78 63.25
CA ALA A 317 -21.78 65.90 64.26
C ALA A 317 -21.07 67.26 64.27
N GLU A 318 -21.31 68.11 63.26
CA GLU A 318 -20.68 69.44 63.10
C GLU A 318 -21.65 70.62 63.32
N SER A 319 -22.91 70.38 63.71
CA SER A 319 -23.89 71.42 64.09
C SER A 319 -24.27 71.32 65.57
#